data_AF-A0A518DET0-F1
#
_entry.id   AF-A0A518DET0-F1
#
_cell.length_a   1.000
_cell.length_b   1.000
_cell.length_c   1.000
_cell.angle_alpha   90.00
_cell.angle_beta   90.00
_cell.angle_gamma   90.00
#
_symmetry.space_group_name_H-M   'P 1'
#
loop_
_entity.id
_entity.type
_entity.pdbx_description
1 polymer ?
#
loop_
_entity_poly.entity_id
_entity_poly.type
_entity_poly.pdbx_seq_one_letter_code
_entity_poly.pdbx_strand_id
1 'polypeptide(L)'
;MMRFTSKHQAGVVRSGFTLIEVVLAVGLSVILLGLLTMAIDLHLIRVDASRSTVEQATLVRGVFRIVADDFRQAAIGSIQDTAEASELAEASAAFDVDSIDQADPAATTDPLEAEAVVRPGFGMMGDAVSVMAYLERERPSPITPQTLSPMAQQAPPPMAGLTLVRYALADGSQMGGDGQPLRGLVRQEVNRDVYLYQQQLGGDAFAYGTTWSVAPEVVGMSIAYTDGTTTYTQWGTTEGQAPLPVAIELNLAVRTDGLHAAQAGDPAAAADIRNYRMVIALPAGFVAPVEEAVDPAATTSGATGSGV
;
A
#
# COMPACT_ATOMS: atom_id res chain seq x y z
N MET A 1 -0.43 59.94 -85.54
CA MET A 1 0.05 60.91 -84.52
C MET A 1 -0.01 60.22 -83.16
N MET A 2 1.13 59.78 -82.63
CA MET A 2 1.23 58.94 -81.42
C MET A 2 1.98 59.74 -80.34
N ARG A 3 1.29 60.16 -79.27
CA ARG A 3 1.87 60.87 -78.13
C ARG A 3 2.27 59.86 -77.05
N PHE A 4 3.56 59.67 -76.84
CA PHE A 4 4.10 58.94 -75.69
C PHE A 4 4.01 59.83 -74.44
N THR A 5 3.17 59.45 -73.49
CA THR A 5 3.09 60.07 -72.16
C THR A 5 4.20 59.49 -71.28
N SER A 6 5.22 60.30 -71.01
CA SER A 6 6.34 59.99 -70.10
C SER A 6 5.84 59.90 -68.66
N LYS A 7 5.96 58.72 -68.05
CA LYS A 7 5.79 58.54 -66.59
C LYS A 7 7.06 59.05 -65.90
N HIS A 8 7.00 60.22 -65.28
CA HIS A 8 8.01 60.66 -64.33
C HIS A 8 7.97 59.75 -63.10
N GLN A 9 8.93 58.84 -63.00
CA GLN A 9 9.26 58.19 -61.73
C GLN A 9 9.85 59.26 -60.81
N ALA A 10 9.07 59.71 -59.82
CA ALA A 10 9.57 60.53 -58.74
C ALA A 10 10.62 59.71 -57.97
N GLY A 11 11.89 60.12 -58.07
CA GLY A 11 12.99 59.50 -57.35
C GLY A 11 12.75 59.61 -55.85
N VAL A 12 12.61 58.46 -55.20
CA VAL A 12 12.54 58.39 -53.74
C VAL A 12 13.90 58.86 -53.20
N VAL A 13 13.94 60.07 -52.63
CA VAL A 13 15.11 60.59 -51.93
C VAL A 13 15.32 59.73 -50.69
N ARG A 14 16.46 59.02 -50.64
CA ARG A 14 16.80 58.18 -49.49
C ARG A 14 17.46 59.04 -48.42
N SER A 15 16.77 59.27 -47.31
CA SER A 15 17.38 59.86 -46.12
C SER A 15 18.33 58.84 -45.49
N GLY A 16 19.60 59.20 -45.30
CA GLY A 16 20.53 58.39 -44.51
C GLY A 16 20.13 58.40 -43.04
N PHE A 17 20.43 57.31 -42.33
CA PHE A 17 20.20 57.20 -40.89
C PHE A 17 21.10 58.16 -40.11
N THR A 18 20.55 58.78 -39.06
CA THR A 18 21.33 59.63 -38.15
C THR A 18 22.11 58.78 -37.16
N LEU A 19 23.27 59.27 -36.69
CA LEU A 19 24.08 58.54 -35.70
C LEU A 19 23.31 58.25 -34.41
N ILE A 20 22.47 59.20 -33.96
CA ILE A 20 21.63 59.02 -32.76
C ILE A 20 20.61 57.88 -32.93
N GLU A 21 20.03 57.76 -34.13
CA GLU A 21 19.08 56.69 -34.45
C GLU A 21 19.77 55.32 -34.45
N VAL A 22 21.00 55.23 -34.99
CA VAL A 22 21.78 54.00 -34.94
C VAL A 22 22.13 53.63 -33.49
N VAL A 23 22.58 54.58 -32.67
CA VAL A 23 22.90 54.33 -31.26
C VAL A 23 21.64 53.90 -30.48
N LEU A 24 20.50 54.54 -30.72
CA LEU A 24 19.24 54.18 -30.10
C LEU A 24 18.80 52.77 -30.54
N ALA A 25 18.89 52.47 -31.84
CA ALA A 25 18.55 51.16 -32.38
C ALA A 25 19.42 50.05 -31.76
N VAL A 26 20.73 50.28 -31.61
CA VAL A 26 21.64 49.33 -30.95
C VAL A 26 21.31 49.19 -29.47
N GLY A 27 21.10 50.29 -28.74
CA GLY A 27 20.73 50.27 -27.33
C GLY A 27 19.42 49.52 -27.08
N LEU A 28 18.40 49.75 -27.92
CA LEU A 28 17.12 49.06 -27.87
C LEU A 28 17.27 47.57 -28.22
N SER A 29 18.14 47.22 -29.16
CA SER A 29 18.44 45.82 -29.50
C SER A 29 19.06 45.07 -28.32
N VAL A 30 19.98 45.71 -27.58
CA VAL A 30 20.60 45.10 -26.39
C VAL A 30 19.58 44.90 -25.28
N ILE A 31 18.72 45.89 -25.03
CA ILE A 31 17.63 45.78 -24.04
C ILE A 31 16.65 44.66 -24.43
N LEU A 32 16.25 44.61 -25.70
CA LEU A 32 15.35 43.57 -26.20
C LEU A 32 15.95 42.17 -26.04
N LEU A 33 17.24 42.01 -26.38
CA LEU A 33 17.93 40.74 -26.19
C LEU A 33 18.01 40.35 -24.71
N GLY A 34 18.28 41.30 -23.81
CA GLY A 34 18.29 41.07 -22.37
C GLY A 34 16.93 40.63 -21.83
N LEU A 35 15.85 41.27 -22.27
CA LEU A 35 14.48 40.87 -21.91
C LEU A 35 14.12 39.48 -22.46
N LEU A 36 14.58 39.16 -23.68
CA LEU A 36 14.37 37.85 -24.28
C LEU A 36 15.09 36.75 -23.48
N THR A 37 16.35 36.97 -23.11
CA THR A 37 17.11 36.02 -22.27
C THR A 37 16.39 35.79 -20.94
N MET A 38 15.97 36.87 -20.26
CA MET A 38 15.21 36.75 -19.00
C MET A 38 13.89 35.98 -19.18
N ALA A 39 13.17 36.22 -20.28
CA ALA A 39 11.93 35.51 -20.58
C ALA A 39 12.16 34.00 -20.81
N ILE A 40 13.26 33.63 -21.47
CA ILE A 40 13.66 32.24 -21.69
C ILE A 40 14.00 31.58 -20.35
N ASP A 41 14.81 32.23 -19.50
CA ASP A 41 15.20 31.66 -18.20
C ASP A 41 13.97 31.39 -17.31
N LEU A 42 13.03 32.34 -17.26
CA LEU A 42 11.76 32.15 -16.54
C LEU A 42 10.93 31.00 -17.11
N HIS A 43 10.94 30.82 -18.43
CA HIS A 43 10.24 29.71 -19.06
C HIS A 43 10.88 28.36 -18.70
N LEU A 44 12.20 28.26 -18.75
CA LEU A 44 12.92 27.03 -18.39
C LEU A 44 12.67 26.64 -16.94
N ILE A 45 12.80 27.58 -15.99
CA ILE A 45 12.51 27.34 -14.57
C ILE A 45 11.07 26.83 -14.37
N ARG A 46 10.10 27.42 -15.09
CA ARG A 46 8.69 27.00 -15.01
C ARG A 46 8.46 25.61 -15.59
N VAL A 47 9.12 25.28 -16.69
CA VAL A 47 9.02 23.96 -17.33
C VAL A 47 9.60 22.88 -16.44
N ASP A 48 10.76 23.11 -15.83
CA ASP A 48 11.41 22.16 -14.93
C ASP A 48 10.56 21.90 -13.68
N ALA A 49 10.02 22.96 -13.06
CA ALA A 49 9.11 22.84 -11.92
C ALA A 49 7.83 22.05 -12.28
N SER A 50 7.30 22.26 -13.49
CA SER A 50 6.12 21.54 -13.99
C SER A 50 6.42 20.06 -14.21
N ARG A 51 7.59 19.74 -14.78
CA ARG A 51 8.03 18.38 -15.04
C ARG A 51 8.19 17.59 -13.74
N SER A 52 8.89 18.15 -12.76
CA SER A 52 9.08 17.53 -11.44
C SER A 52 7.72 17.24 -10.76
N THR A 53 6.78 18.18 -10.83
CA THR A 53 5.43 18.00 -10.27
C THR A 53 4.67 16.84 -10.93
N VAL A 54 4.79 16.67 -12.25
CA VAL A 54 4.13 15.57 -13.00
C VAL A 54 4.78 14.23 -12.70
N GLU A 55 6.11 14.17 -12.66
CA GLU A 55 6.85 12.95 -12.31
C GLU A 55 6.46 12.48 -10.90
N GLN A 56 6.42 13.39 -9.93
CA GLN A 56 6.01 13.08 -8.56
C GLN A 56 4.54 12.63 -8.47
N ALA A 57 3.62 13.34 -9.14
CA ALA A 57 2.21 12.95 -9.15
C ALA A 57 2.01 11.56 -9.78
N THR A 58 2.82 11.21 -10.78
CA THR A 58 2.77 9.89 -11.43
C THR A 58 3.33 8.80 -10.51
N LEU A 59 4.44 9.07 -9.82
CA LEU A 59 5.01 8.17 -8.81
C LEU A 59 3.99 7.89 -7.71
N VAL A 60 3.43 8.93 -7.11
CA VAL A 60 2.45 8.80 -6.01
C VAL A 60 1.22 8.02 -6.45
N ARG A 61 0.69 8.28 -7.65
CA ARG A 61 -0.44 7.51 -8.20
C ARG A 61 -0.09 6.04 -8.40
N GLY A 62 1.12 5.74 -8.85
CA GLY A 62 1.62 4.36 -9.00
C GLY A 62 1.67 3.64 -7.65
N VAL A 63 2.27 4.28 -6.64
CA VAL A 63 2.35 3.75 -5.27
C VAL A 63 0.95 3.49 -4.70
N PHE A 64 0.08 4.49 -4.76
CA PHE A 64 -1.29 4.38 -4.28
C PHE A 64 -2.09 3.29 -4.98
N ARG A 65 -1.91 3.13 -6.29
CA ARG A 65 -2.57 2.05 -7.03
C ARG A 65 -2.10 0.68 -6.55
N ILE A 66 -0.80 0.48 -6.39
CA ILE A 66 -0.26 -0.81 -5.89
C ILE A 66 -0.84 -1.13 -4.51
N VAL A 67 -0.78 -0.18 -3.58
CA VAL A 67 -1.29 -0.35 -2.22
C VAL A 67 -2.80 -0.60 -2.21
N ALA A 68 -3.56 0.15 -3.01
CA ALA A 68 -5.01 -0.01 -3.09
C ALA A 68 -5.40 -1.35 -3.74
N ASP A 69 -4.69 -1.80 -4.77
CA ASP A 69 -4.95 -3.08 -5.44
C ASP A 69 -4.70 -4.25 -4.48
N ASP A 70 -3.65 -4.18 -3.65
CA ASP A 70 -3.36 -5.19 -2.63
C ASP A 70 -4.41 -5.22 -1.51
N PHE A 71 -4.82 -4.06 -0.97
CA PHE A 71 -5.83 -4.04 0.09
C PHE A 71 -7.24 -4.35 -0.40
N ARG A 72 -7.56 -4.07 -1.67
CA ARG A 72 -8.83 -4.53 -2.26
C ARG A 72 -8.89 -6.04 -2.42
N GLN A 73 -7.74 -6.72 -2.45
CA GLN A 73 -7.62 -8.18 -2.46
C GLN A 73 -7.49 -8.76 -1.04
N ALA A 74 -7.73 -7.95 0.00
CA ALA A 74 -7.66 -8.43 1.37
C ALA A 74 -8.72 -9.51 1.61
N ALA A 75 -8.26 -10.67 2.06
CA ALA A 75 -9.08 -11.82 2.39
C ALA A 75 -9.66 -11.67 3.81
N ILE A 76 -10.87 -12.17 3.99
CA ILE A 76 -11.54 -12.26 5.29
C ILE A 76 -11.69 -13.71 5.68
N GLY A 77 -11.34 -14.01 6.93
CA GLY A 77 -11.68 -15.28 7.53
C GLY A 77 -12.07 -15.13 8.98
N SER A 78 -13.12 -15.85 9.35
CA SER A 78 -13.48 -16.02 10.74
C SER A 78 -12.42 -16.85 11.46
N ILE A 79 -12.31 -16.63 12.77
CA ILE A 79 -11.67 -17.59 13.67
C ILE A 79 -12.41 -18.91 13.47
N GLN A 80 -11.69 -19.97 13.13
CA GLN A 80 -12.29 -21.30 13.11
C GLN A 80 -12.31 -21.79 14.55
N ASP A 81 -13.49 -21.94 15.12
CA ASP A 81 -13.66 -22.66 16.36
C ASP A 81 -13.46 -24.15 16.07
N THR A 82 -12.32 -24.68 16.51
CA THR A 82 -11.99 -26.09 16.35
C THR A 82 -12.29 -26.88 17.61
N ALA A 83 -12.99 -26.31 18.61
CA ALA A 83 -13.31 -27.02 19.85
C ALA A 83 -14.08 -28.32 19.56
N GLU A 84 -15.15 -28.25 18.76
CA GLU A 84 -15.94 -29.43 18.38
C GLU A 84 -15.13 -30.45 17.57
N ALA A 85 -14.25 -29.97 16.69
CA ALA A 85 -13.37 -30.85 15.90
C ALA A 85 -12.30 -31.52 16.77
N SER A 86 -11.82 -30.84 17.82
CA SER A 86 -10.90 -31.38 18.82
C SER A 86 -11.59 -32.43 19.67
N GLU A 87 -12.80 -32.16 20.17
CA GLU A 87 -13.62 -33.13 20.92
C GLU A 87 -13.91 -34.38 20.08
N LEU A 88 -14.23 -34.22 18.78
CA LEU A 88 -14.44 -35.34 17.87
C LEU A 88 -13.15 -36.13 17.59
N ALA A 89 -12.01 -35.44 17.47
CA ALA A 89 -10.71 -36.06 17.28
C ALA A 89 -10.31 -36.88 18.52
N GLU A 90 -10.50 -36.35 19.72
CA GLU A 90 -10.28 -37.06 20.99
C GLU A 90 -11.20 -38.28 21.12
N ALA A 91 -12.49 -38.14 20.78
CA ALA A 91 -13.44 -39.25 20.76
C ALA A 91 -13.05 -40.36 19.76
N SER A 92 -12.39 -39.99 18.65
CA SER A 92 -11.88 -40.94 17.65
C SER A 92 -10.51 -41.54 18.00
N ALA A 93 -9.69 -40.83 18.78
CA ALA A 93 -8.40 -41.30 19.29
C ALA A 93 -8.56 -42.34 20.41
N ALA A 94 -9.75 -42.46 21.00
CA ALA A 94 -10.11 -43.52 21.93
C ALA A 94 -10.11 -44.94 21.30
N PHE A 95 -9.87 -45.08 19.99
CA PHE A 95 -9.47 -46.36 19.40
C PHE A 95 -8.02 -46.68 19.76
N ASP A 96 -7.84 -47.10 21.00
CA ASP A 96 -6.57 -47.62 21.52
C ASP A 96 -6.24 -48.96 20.84
N VAL A 97 -5.27 -48.95 19.94
CA VAL A 97 -4.78 -50.16 19.25
C VAL A 97 -4.04 -51.09 20.22
N ASP A 98 -3.57 -50.57 21.36
CA ASP A 98 -2.89 -51.36 22.40
C ASP A 98 -3.89 -52.11 23.30
N SER A 99 -5.18 -51.71 23.32
CA SER A 99 -6.25 -52.42 24.03
C SER A 99 -6.58 -53.80 23.46
N ILE A 100 -6.09 -54.12 22.25
CA ILE A 100 -6.25 -55.44 21.63
C ILE A 100 -5.29 -56.48 22.24
N ASP A 101 -4.21 -56.07 22.91
CA ASP A 101 -3.16 -56.98 23.39
C ASP A 101 -2.97 -57.01 24.92
N GLN A 102 -3.73 -56.22 25.71
CA GLN A 102 -3.55 -56.17 27.16
C GLN A 102 -4.84 -56.27 27.99
N ALA A 103 -5.00 -57.45 28.61
CA ALA A 103 -5.84 -57.65 29.78
C ALA A 103 -5.13 -57.10 31.03
N ASP A 104 -5.14 -55.77 31.22
CA ASP A 104 -4.74 -55.16 32.50
C ASP A 104 -5.69 -54.01 32.89
N PRO A 105 -6.51 -54.15 33.95
CA PRO A 105 -7.55 -53.18 34.32
C PRO A 105 -7.03 -51.94 35.07
N ALA A 106 -5.72 -51.68 35.10
CA ALA A 106 -5.12 -50.61 35.91
C ALA A 106 -4.30 -49.55 35.15
N ALA A 107 -4.43 -49.47 33.83
CA ALA A 107 -3.85 -48.36 33.07
C ALA A 107 -4.78 -47.13 33.13
N THR A 108 -4.57 -46.26 34.13
CA THR A 108 -5.05 -44.87 34.07
C THR A 108 -4.34 -44.18 32.91
N THR A 109 -5.02 -44.08 31.78
CA THR A 109 -4.66 -43.20 30.68
C THR A 109 -4.95 -41.77 31.10
N ASP A 110 -3.91 -41.01 31.40
CA ASP A 110 -4.00 -39.55 31.42
C ASP A 110 -4.28 -39.12 29.98
N PRO A 111 -5.46 -38.53 29.67
CA PRO A 111 -5.67 -37.97 28.35
C PRO A 111 -4.67 -36.83 28.18
N LEU A 112 -3.82 -36.93 27.16
CA LEU A 112 -3.04 -35.81 26.67
C LEU A 112 -4.05 -34.71 26.32
N GLU A 113 -4.16 -33.68 27.17
CA GLU A 113 -4.95 -32.48 26.87
C GLU A 113 -4.39 -31.87 25.57
N ALA A 114 -5.06 -32.12 24.45
CA ALA A 114 -4.75 -31.47 23.20
C ALA A 114 -5.22 -30.02 23.34
N GLU A 115 -4.30 -29.13 23.71
CA GLU A 115 -4.57 -27.69 23.71
C GLU A 115 -5.04 -27.31 22.30
N ALA A 116 -6.33 -27.01 22.16
CA ALA A 116 -6.92 -26.64 20.90
C ALA A 116 -6.21 -25.37 20.39
N VAL A 117 -5.39 -25.54 19.34
CA VAL A 117 -4.65 -24.42 18.74
C VAL A 117 -5.67 -23.51 18.05
N VAL A 118 -6.17 -22.52 18.78
CA VAL A 118 -7.01 -21.46 18.23
C VAL A 118 -6.21 -20.72 17.17
N ARG A 119 -6.61 -20.86 15.91
CA ARG A 119 -5.98 -20.13 14.82
C ARG A 119 -6.52 -18.71 14.80
N PRO A 120 -5.67 -17.67 14.90
CA PRO A 120 -6.14 -16.30 14.84
C PRO A 120 -6.83 -16.05 13.49
N GLY A 121 -7.96 -15.34 13.55
CA GLY A 121 -8.71 -14.91 12.37
C GLY A 121 -7.82 -14.08 11.45
N PHE A 122 -8.13 -14.09 10.17
CA PHE A 122 -7.37 -13.34 9.17
C PHE A 122 -8.19 -12.15 8.66
N GLY A 123 -7.52 -11.00 8.54
CA GLY A 123 -8.08 -9.73 8.09
C GLY A 123 -7.00 -8.66 7.89
N MET A 124 -7.26 -7.45 8.37
CA MET A 124 -6.28 -6.37 8.39
C MET A 124 -5.82 -6.14 9.82
N MET A 125 -4.54 -5.84 10.00
CA MET A 125 -3.99 -5.44 11.29
C MET A 125 -2.91 -4.39 11.08
N GLY A 126 -2.73 -3.50 12.05
CA GLY A 126 -1.68 -2.50 11.96
C GLY A 126 -1.88 -1.33 12.91
N ASP A 127 -0.95 -0.42 12.81
CA ASP A 127 -0.87 0.82 13.56
C ASP A 127 -0.82 2.02 12.61
N ALA A 128 -0.51 3.20 13.16
CA ALA A 128 -0.47 4.41 12.36
C ALA A 128 0.64 4.41 11.31
N VAL A 129 1.67 3.56 11.38
CA VAL A 129 2.87 3.63 10.52
C VAL A 129 3.18 2.34 9.79
N SER A 130 2.42 1.27 10.04
CA SER A 130 2.53 0.01 9.34
C SER A 130 1.18 -0.69 9.30
N VAL A 131 0.89 -1.32 8.16
CA VAL A 131 -0.34 -2.07 7.96
C VAL A 131 -0.01 -3.40 7.32
N MET A 132 -0.71 -4.43 7.78
CA MET A 132 -0.63 -5.78 7.29
C MET A 132 -2.03 -6.24 6.90
N ALA A 133 -2.13 -6.93 5.77
CA ALA A 133 -3.36 -7.54 5.33
C ALA A 133 -3.06 -8.95 4.81
N TYR A 134 -3.98 -9.88 5.06
CA TYR A 134 -3.91 -11.18 4.41
C TYR A 134 -4.52 -11.07 3.01
N LEU A 135 -3.84 -11.57 2.00
CA LEU A 135 -4.27 -11.61 0.61
C LEU A 135 -4.36 -13.06 0.14
N GLU A 136 -5.43 -13.38 -0.58
CA GLU A 136 -5.52 -14.63 -1.31
C GLU A 136 -4.75 -14.52 -2.61
N ARG A 137 -3.74 -15.39 -2.79
CA ARG A 137 -3.03 -15.50 -4.06
C ARG A 137 -3.34 -16.82 -4.75
N GLU A 138 -3.82 -16.69 -5.99
CA GLU A 138 -3.99 -17.83 -6.88
C GLU A 138 -2.64 -18.52 -7.10
N ARG A 139 -2.65 -19.85 -7.03
CA ARG A 139 -1.52 -20.67 -7.47
C ARG A 139 -1.23 -20.36 -8.95
N PRO A 140 -0.01 -19.99 -9.33
CA PRO A 140 0.38 -20.15 -10.73
C PRO A 140 0.25 -21.65 -11.04
N SER A 141 -0.62 -21.99 -12.00
CA SER A 141 -0.85 -23.37 -12.41
C SER A 141 0.47 -24.03 -12.82
N PRO A 142 0.84 -25.20 -12.26
CA PRO A 142 2.04 -25.93 -12.66
C PRO A 142 1.79 -26.65 -13.99
N ILE A 143 1.71 -25.93 -15.10
CA ILE A 143 1.78 -26.52 -16.44
C ILE A 143 2.94 -25.87 -17.20
N THR A 144 4.16 -26.18 -16.77
CA THR A 144 5.33 -26.15 -17.66
C THR A 144 6.22 -27.34 -17.31
N PRO A 145 6.41 -28.32 -18.21
CA PRO A 145 7.36 -29.40 -18.01
C PRO A 145 8.76 -28.84 -17.75
N GLN A 146 9.44 -29.42 -16.78
CA GLN A 146 10.69 -28.92 -16.24
C GLN A 146 11.81 -28.90 -17.28
N THR A 147 12.41 -27.73 -17.46
CA THR A 147 13.81 -27.58 -17.86
C THR A 147 14.53 -26.74 -16.79
N LEU A 148 14.47 -27.19 -15.53
CA LEU A 148 15.09 -26.48 -14.41
C LEU A 148 16.60 -26.73 -14.39
N SER A 149 17.36 -25.64 -14.51
CA SER A 149 18.78 -25.59 -14.12
C SER A 149 18.92 -25.81 -12.60
N PRO A 150 19.99 -26.47 -12.13
CA PRO A 150 20.19 -26.77 -10.71
C PRO A 150 20.35 -25.53 -9.79
N MET A 151 20.56 -24.33 -10.34
CA MET A 151 20.59 -23.08 -9.57
C MET A 151 19.20 -22.53 -9.18
N ALA A 152 18.10 -23.02 -9.76
CA ALA A 152 16.75 -22.55 -9.45
C ALA A 152 16.15 -23.20 -8.18
N GLN A 153 16.84 -24.15 -7.55
CA GLN A 153 16.38 -24.86 -6.35
C GLN A 153 16.56 -24.09 -5.03
N GLN A 154 17.13 -22.88 -5.07
CA GLN A 154 17.34 -22.04 -3.88
C GLN A 154 16.42 -20.81 -3.81
N ALA A 155 15.53 -20.61 -4.77
CA ALA A 155 14.44 -19.65 -4.62
C ALA A 155 13.33 -20.29 -3.77
N PRO A 156 12.81 -19.63 -2.72
CA PRO A 156 11.60 -20.08 -2.06
C PRO A 156 10.50 -20.28 -3.10
N PRO A 157 9.70 -21.36 -3.04
CA PRO A 157 8.63 -21.59 -4.00
C PRO A 157 7.67 -20.39 -4.02
N PRO A 158 7.09 -20.01 -5.18
CA PRO A 158 6.04 -19.00 -5.23
C PRO A 158 4.93 -19.41 -4.26
N MET A 159 4.67 -18.56 -3.27
CA MET A 159 3.86 -18.93 -2.11
C MET A 159 2.38 -18.93 -2.47
N ALA A 160 1.87 -20.14 -2.70
CA ALA A 160 0.46 -20.40 -2.93
C ALA A 160 -0.39 -20.21 -1.66
N GLY A 161 -1.60 -19.67 -1.80
CA GLY A 161 -2.56 -19.58 -0.71
C GLY A 161 -2.55 -18.21 -0.01
N LEU A 162 -2.81 -18.22 1.30
CA LEU A 162 -2.96 -16.99 2.08
C LEU A 162 -1.59 -16.37 2.37
N THR A 163 -1.34 -15.18 1.81
CA THR A 163 -0.08 -14.43 1.95
C THR A 163 -0.33 -13.20 2.80
N LEU A 164 0.53 -12.93 3.77
CA LEU A 164 0.52 -11.68 4.53
C LEU A 164 1.37 -10.65 3.79
N VAL A 165 0.77 -9.51 3.46
CA VAL A 165 1.46 -8.35 2.89
C VAL A 165 1.53 -7.26 3.92
N ARG A 166 2.74 -6.73 4.15
CA ARG A 166 2.99 -5.58 5.04
C ARG A 166 3.55 -4.40 4.26
N TYR A 167 3.05 -3.22 4.58
CA TYR A 167 3.65 -1.95 4.19
C TYR A 167 4.22 -1.26 5.42
N ALA A 168 5.45 -0.76 5.29
CA ALA A 168 6.15 -0.01 6.33
C ALA A 168 7.20 0.91 5.68
N LEU A 169 7.73 1.85 6.46
CA LEU A 169 8.90 2.62 6.05
C LEU A 169 10.18 1.91 6.47
N ALA A 170 11.13 1.84 5.54
CA ALA A 170 12.49 1.42 5.81
C ALA A 170 13.41 2.65 5.90
N ASP A 171 14.31 2.64 6.86
CA ASP A 171 15.25 3.71 7.18
C ASP A 171 16.65 3.51 6.58
N GLY A 172 16.86 2.42 5.84
CA GLY A 172 18.17 2.03 5.30
C GLY A 172 18.92 0.99 6.13
N SER A 173 18.41 0.58 7.29
CA SER A 173 19.05 -0.46 8.13
C SER A 173 18.90 -1.87 7.57
N GLN A 174 17.82 -2.13 6.85
CA GLN A 174 17.52 -3.42 6.23
C GLN A 174 18.12 -3.52 4.83
N MET A 175 18.63 -4.69 4.47
CA MET A 175 19.14 -4.97 3.12
C MET A 175 18.05 -5.64 2.28
N GLY A 176 17.85 -5.14 1.05
CA GLY A 176 16.95 -5.73 0.08
C GLY A 176 17.52 -7.02 -0.52
N GLY A 177 16.69 -7.76 -1.24
CA GLY A 177 17.14 -8.97 -1.95
C GLY A 177 18.21 -8.71 -3.02
N ASP A 178 18.37 -7.45 -3.44
CA ASP A 178 19.40 -6.94 -4.35
C ASP A 178 20.68 -6.49 -3.64
N GLY A 179 20.76 -6.62 -2.32
CA GLY A 179 21.91 -6.19 -1.53
C GLY A 179 22.05 -4.68 -1.40
N GLN A 180 21.01 -3.90 -1.72
CA GLN A 180 20.97 -2.46 -1.45
C GLN A 180 20.23 -2.17 -0.15
N PRO A 181 20.59 -1.10 0.59
CA PRO A 181 19.84 -0.68 1.76
C PRO A 181 18.44 -0.25 1.35
N LEU A 182 17.42 -0.87 1.93
CA LEU A 182 16.02 -0.53 1.70
C LEU A 182 15.72 0.83 2.31
N ARG A 183 15.22 1.75 1.49
CA ARG A 183 14.76 3.07 1.93
C ARG A 183 13.33 3.31 1.48
N GLY A 184 12.66 4.16 2.25
CA GLY A 184 11.32 4.66 1.98
C GLY A 184 10.24 3.59 2.13
N LEU A 185 9.19 3.66 1.33
CA LEU A 185 8.08 2.71 1.42
C LEU A 185 8.53 1.34 0.91
N VAL A 186 8.49 0.35 1.80
CA VAL A 186 8.75 -1.04 1.47
C VAL A 186 7.48 -1.86 1.57
N ARG A 187 7.46 -2.92 0.78
CA ARG A 187 6.42 -3.92 0.80
C ARG A 187 7.05 -5.28 1.06
N GLN A 188 6.53 -5.96 2.06
CA GLN A 188 7.00 -7.25 2.52
C GLN A 188 5.91 -8.29 2.33
N GLU A 189 6.26 -9.47 1.84
CA GLU A 189 5.35 -10.60 1.65
C GLU A 189 5.86 -11.84 2.36
N VAL A 190 4.99 -12.52 3.08
CA VAL A 190 5.31 -13.82 3.68
C VAL A 190 4.09 -14.73 3.65
N ASN A 191 4.27 -16.03 3.45
CA ASN A 191 3.17 -16.98 3.56
C ASN A 191 2.64 -17.02 5.00
N ARG A 192 1.31 -17.16 5.16
CA ARG A 192 0.69 -17.19 6.49
C ARG A 192 1.24 -18.32 7.37
N ASP A 193 1.47 -19.50 6.83
CA ASP A 193 1.94 -20.64 7.64
C ASP A 193 3.35 -20.40 8.17
N VAL A 194 4.22 -19.79 7.35
CA VAL A 194 5.56 -19.35 7.77
C VAL A 194 5.45 -18.25 8.82
N TYR A 195 4.54 -17.30 8.64
CA TYR A 195 4.30 -16.24 9.62
C TYR A 195 3.87 -16.81 10.98
N LEU A 196 2.87 -17.70 10.99
CA LEU A 196 2.37 -18.31 12.22
C LEU A 196 3.44 -19.17 12.90
N TYR A 197 4.19 -19.96 12.12
CA TYR A 197 5.29 -20.76 12.64
C TYR A 197 6.39 -19.89 13.28
N GLN A 198 6.80 -18.81 12.62
CA GLN A 198 7.81 -17.91 13.17
C GLN A 198 7.32 -17.14 14.40
N GLN A 199 6.04 -16.78 14.44
CA GLN A 199 5.44 -16.15 15.62
C GLN A 199 5.50 -17.07 16.85
N GLN A 200 5.29 -18.38 16.68
CA GLN A 200 5.44 -19.37 17.76
C GLN A 200 6.88 -19.49 18.26
N LEU A 201 7.86 -19.31 17.37
CA LEU A 201 9.29 -19.30 17.72
C LEU A 201 9.78 -17.96 18.26
N GLY A 202 8.94 -16.91 18.25
CA GLY A 202 9.36 -15.54 18.58
C GLY A 202 10.30 -14.90 17.56
N GLY A 203 10.32 -15.42 16.32
CA GLY A 203 11.15 -14.95 15.22
C GLY A 203 10.49 -13.87 14.35
N ASP A 204 11.27 -13.21 13.51
CA ASP A 204 10.76 -12.30 12.48
C ASP A 204 10.38 -13.08 11.22
N ALA A 205 9.08 -13.23 11.00
CA ALA A 205 8.52 -13.89 9.83
C ALA A 205 8.94 -13.24 8.50
N PHE A 206 9.10 -11.91 8.46
CA PHE A 206 9.38 -11.20 7.22
C PHE A 206 10.82 -11.39 6.73
N ALA A 207 11.72 -11.87 7.60
CA ALA A 207 13.06 -12.31 7.20
C ALA A 207 13.03 -13.53 6.26
N TYR A 208 11.96 -14.33 6.30
CA TYR A 208 11.72 -15.48 5.41
C TYR A 208 10.83 -15.13 4.20
N GLY A 209 10.41 -13.87 4.13
CA GLY A 209 9.55 -13.34 3.09
C GLY A 209 10.31 -12.71 1.92
N THR A 210 9.55 -12.13 0.99
CA THR A 210 10.09 -11.25 -0.05
C THR A 210 9.90 -9.81 0.37
N THR A 211 10.96 -9.02 0.40
CA THR A 211 10.88 -7.57 0.65
C THR A 211 11.39 -6.79 -0.55
N TRP A 212 10.66 -5.78 -0.97
CA TRP A 212 11.09 -4.85 -2.01
C TRP A 212 10.77 -3.40 -1.66
N SER A 213 11.59 -2.48 -2.17
CA SER A 213 11.29 -1.05 -2.15
C SER A 213 10.21 -0.75 -3.19
N VAL A 214 9.10 -0.15 -2.75
CA VAL A 214 8.01 0.31 -3.61
C VAL A 214 8.29 1.74 -4.08
N ALA A 215 8.73 2.60 -3.15
CA ALA A 215 9.06 3.98 -3.45
C ALA A 215 10.06 4.52 -2.42
N PRO A 216 11.35 4.63 -2.79
CA PRO A 216 12.39 5.11 -1.89
C PRO A 216 12.28 6.62 -1.55
N GLU A 217 11.50 7.39 -2.30
CA GLU A 217 11.25 8.81 -2.08
C GLU A 217 10.22 9.09 -0.98
N VAL A 218 9.47 8.08 -0.54
CA VAL A 218 8.50 8.20 0.55
C VAL A 218 9.26 8.26 1.87
N VAL A 219 9.16 9.37 2.59
CA VAL A 219 9.87 9.62 3.86
C VAL A 219 8.95 9.53 5.08
N GLY A 220 7.64 9.56 4.86
CA GLY A 220 6.63 9.48 5.90
C GLY A 220 5.39 8.74 5.42
N MET A 221 4.75 8.04 6.33
CA MET A 221 3.52 7.30 6.10
C MET A 221 2.70 7.39 7.38
N SER A 222 1.43 7.74 7.26
CA SER A 222 0.47 7.61 8.34
C SER A 222 -0.83 6.99 7.85
N ILE A 223 -1.43 6.15 8.68
CA ILE A 223 -2.60 5.35 8.36
C ILE A 223 -3.67 5.60 9.41
N ALA A 224 -4.90 5.76 8.95
CA ALA A 224 -6.10 5.82 9.76
C ALA A 224 -7.11 4.78 9.26
N TYR A 225 -7.81 4.12 10.17
CA TYR A 225 -8.77 3.07 9.88
C TYR A 225 -10.17 3.57 10.21
N THR A 226 -11.17 3.36 9.35
CA THR A 226 -12.55 3.76 9.65
C THR A 226 -13.51 2.58 9.56
N ASP A 227 -14.38 2.47 10.56
CA ASP A 227 -15.52 1.54 10.55
C ASP A 227 -16.79 2.16 9.90
N GLY A 228 -16.66 3.38 9.34
CA GLY A 228 -17.76 4.16 8.79
C GLY A 228 -18.35 5.19 9.76
N THR A 229 -18.12 5.04 11.06
CA THR A 229 -18.59 5.96 12.11
C THR A 229 -17.43 6.67 12.82
N THR A 230 -16.38 5.92 13.13
CA THR A 230 -15.24 6.37 13.93
C THR A 230 -13.93 6.03 13.22
N THR A 231 -12.95 6.92 13.36
CA THR A 231 -11.60 6.70 12.85
C THR A 231 -10.67 6.28 13.98
N TYR A 232 -9.86 5.26 13.73
CA TYR A 232 -8.91 4.66 14.67
C TYR A 232 -7.48 4.78 14.10
N THR A 233 -6.50 4.82 14.99
CA THR A 233 -5.07 4.82 14.65
C THR A 233 -4.46 3.42 14.64
N GLN A 234 -5.24 2.42 15.03
CA GLN A 234 -4.86 1.02 15.06
C GLN A 234 -6.05 0.16 14.66
N TRP A 235 -5.78 -0.98 14.04
CA TRP A 235 -6.79 -1.96 13.69
C TRP A 235 -6.25 -3.37 13.94
N GLY A 236 -7.12 -4.28 14.34
CA GLY A 236 -6.74 -5.67 14.64
C GLY A 236 -7.93 -6.61 14.55
N THR A 237 -7.64 -7.90 14.58
CA THR A 237 -8.62 -8.99 14.46
C THR A 237 -9.01 -9.54 15.83
N THR A 238 -9.30 -8.66 16.79
CA THR A 238 -9.76 -9.06 18.13
C THR A 238 -11.22 -9.52 18.08
N GLU A 239 -11.59 -10.42 18.99
CA GLU A 239 -12.96 -10.91 19.15
C GLU A 239 -13.96 -9.74 19.28
N GLY A 240 -14.99 -9.73 18.42
CA GLY A 240 -16.01 -8.68 18.37
C GLY A 240 -15.73 -7.50 17.42
N GLN A 241 -14.52 -7.38 16.87
CA GLN A 241 -14.21 -6.35 15.86
C GLN A 241 -14.30 -6.93 14.44
N ALA A 242 -14.77 -6.13 13.48
CA ALA A 242 -14.83 -6.54 12.09
C ALA A 242 -13.41 -6.87 11.55
N PRO A 243 -13.26 -7.96 10.78
CA PRO A 243 -11.95 -8.42 10.30
C PRO A 243 -11.29 -7.42 9.34
N LEU A 244 -12.07 -6.58 8.67
CA LEU A 244 -11.60 -5.46 7.85
C LEU A 244 -12.32 -4.17 8.25
N PRO A 245 -11.61 -3.01 8.21
CA PRO A 245 -12.27 -1.72 8.29
C PRO A 245 -13.08 -1.45 7.01
N VAL A 246 -13.96 -0.46 7.04
CA VAL A 246 -14.74 -0.02 5.86
C VAL A 246 -13.84 0.69 4.86
N ALA A 247 -12.94 1.55 5.36
CA ALA A 247 -11.93 2.16 4.54
C ALA A 247 -10.66 2.42 5.36
N ILE A 248 -9.57 2.62 4.65
CA ILE A 248 -8.34 3.16 5.23
C ILE A 248 -8.02 4.50 4.59
N GLU A 249 -7.48 5.40 5.40
CA GLU A 249 -6.91 6.65 4.96
C GLU A 249 -5.38 6.54 5.02
N LEU A 250 -4.75 6.62 3.86
CA LEU A 250 -3.30 6.58 3.71
C LEU A 250 -2.77 7.97 3.39
N ASN A 251 -1.89 8.46 4.24
CA ASN A 251 -1.19 9.73 4.09
C ASN A 251 0.30 9.46 3.86
N LEU A 252 0.85 9.87 2.71
CA LEU A 252 2.26 9.71 2.36
C LEU A 252 2.96 11.06 2.30
N ALA A 253 4.12 11.15 2.94
CA ALA A 253 5.03 12.28 2.81
C ALA A 253 6.15 11.90 1.82
N VAL A 254 6.25 12.62 0.71
CA VAL A 254 7.16 12.29 -0.40
C VAL A 254 8.14 13.42 -0.64
N ARG A 255 9.42 13.07 -0.77
CA ARG A 255 10.50 13.99 -1.11
C ARG A 255 10.46 14.38 -2.58
N THR A 256 10.57 15.67 -2.90
CA THR A 256 10.55 16.19 -4.28
C THR A 256 11.91 16.19 -4.98
N ASP A 257 13.00 16.22 -4.21
CA ASP A 257 14.34 16.53 -4.74
C ASP A 257 15.02 15.34 -5.47
N GLY A 258 14.24 14.29 -5.74
CA GLY A 258 14.71 13.03 -6.30
C GLY A 258 15.70 12.30 -5.39
N LEU A 259 16.06 11.07 -5.78
CA LEU A 259 17.07 10.27 -5.08
C LEU A 259 18.47 10.92 -5.08
N HIS A 260 18.74 11.81 -6.05
CA HIS A 260 20.06 12.42 -6.25
C HIS A 260 20.49 13.34 -5.10
N ALA A 261 19.57 14.06 -4.45
CA ALA A 261 19.89 14.88 -3.28
C ALA A 261 20.21 14.01 -2.04
N ALA A 262 19.52 12.87 -1.89
CA ALA A 262 19.73 11.94 -0.77
C ALA A 262 21.09 11.23 -0.82
N GLN A 263 21.68 11.11 -2.02
CA GLN A 263 22.99 10.48 -2.24
C GLN A 263 24.15 11.45 -1.98
N ALA A 264 23.88 12.76 -1.93
CA ALA A 264 24.87 13.80 -1.65
C ALA A 264 25.18 13.99 -0.15
N GLY A 265 24.49 13.26 0.74
CA GLY A 265 24.85 13.22 2.16
C GLY A 265 24.63 14.51 2.94
N ASP A 266 23.81 15.43 2.43
CA ASP A 266 23.41 16.65 3.15
C ASP A 266 22.06 16.44 3.85
N PRO A 267 22.02 16.13 5.16
CA PRO A 267 20.79 15.98 5.92
C PRO A 267 20.11 17.33 6.25
N ALA A 268 20.75 18.47 5.93
CA ALA A 268 20.30 19.81 6.29
C ALA A 268 19.65 20.58 5.12
N ALA A 269 19.75 20.07 3.89
CA ALA A 269 18.87 20.54 2.82
C ALA A 269 17.44 20.14 3.20
N ALA A 270 16.63 21.13 3.61
CA ALA A 270 15.22 20.95 3.89
C ALA A 270 14.55 20.44 2.61
N ALA A 271 14.46 19.12 2.48
CA ALA A 271 13.79 18.46 1.40
C ALA A 271 12.38 19.06 1.28
N ASP A 272 11.98 19.51 0.08
CA ASP A 272 10.57 19.87 -0.12
C ASP A 272 9.76 18.56 0.01
N ILE A 273 8.97 18.50 1.08
CA ILE A 273 8.16 17.35 1.45
C ILE A 273 6.72 17.68 1.11
N ARG A 274 6.12 16.85 0.26
CA ARG A 274 4.71 16.97 -0.11
C ARG A 274 3.90 15.83 0.47
N ASN A 275 2.77 16.18 1.06
CA ASN A 275 1.84 15.23 1.65
C ASN A 275 0.73 14.90 0.66
N TYR A 276 0.49 13.61 0.47
CA TYR A 276 -0.54 13.07 -0.38
C TYR A 276 -1.46 12.19 0.43
N ARG A 277 -2.76 12.30 0.19
CA ARG A 277 -3.79 11.54 0.91
C ARG A 277 -4.61 10.71 -0.08
N MET A 278 -4.87 9.45 0.26
CA MET A 278 -5.80 8.58 -0.44
C MET A 278 -6.70 7.86 0.56
N VAL A 279 -7.99 7.78 0.25
CA VAL A 279 -8.94 6.92 0.97
C VAL A 279 -9.20 5.68 0.12
N ILE A 280 -8.95 4.50 0.69
CA ILE A 280 -9.10 3.21 0.03
C ILE A 280 -10.28 2.50 0.70
N ALA A 281 -11.39 2.37 -0.03
CA ALA A 281 -12.54 1.58 0.42
C ALA A 281 -12.24 0.09 0.28
N LEU A 282 -12.55 -0.70 1.31
CA LEU A 282 -12.36 -2.14 1.32
C LEU A 282 -13.68 -2.84 0.98
N PRO A 283 -13.66 -3.86 0.10
CA PRO A 283 -14.88 -4.45 -0.47
C PRO A 283 -15.77 -5.17 0.55
N ALA A 284 -15.21 -5.52 1.71
CA ALA A 284 -15.93 -6.30 2.72
C ALA A 284 -15.84 -5.69 4.13
N GLY A 285 -15.80 -4.36 4.20
CA GLY A 285 -16.04 -3.63 5.43
C GLY A 285 -17.41 -4.00 5.98
N PHE A 286 -17.44 -4.87 6.99
CA PHE A 286 -18.68 -5.31 7.61
C PHE A 286 -19.30 -4.11 8.34
N VAL A 287 -20.39 -3.57 7.82
CA VAL A 287 -21.27 -2.69 8.58
C VAL A 287 -22.04 -3.62 9.50
N ALA A 288 -21.70 -3.64 10.79
CA ALA A 288 -22.52 -4.33 11.77
C ALA A 288 -23.97 -3.81 11.61
N PRO A 289 -24.98 -4.69 11.49
CA PRO A 289 -26.35 -4.23 11.47
C PRO A 289 -26.57 -3.39 12.73
N VAL A 290 -27.01 -2.15 12.55
CA VAL A 290 -27.47 -1.31 13.66
C VAL A 290 -28.56 -2.14 14.34
N GLU A 291 -28.31 -2.62 15.56
CA GLU A 291 -29.37 -3.17 16.38
C GLU A 291 -30.38 -2.03 16.58
N GLU A 292 -31.44 -2.06 15.77
CA GLU A 292 -32.62 -1.25 15.98
C GLU A 292 -33.12 -1.66 17.37
N ALA A 293 -32.89 -0.78 18.34
CA ALA A 293 -33.26 -1.00 19.73
C ALA A 293 -34.72 -1.43 19.77
N VAL A 294 -34.95 -2.71 20.04
CA VAL A 294 -36.29 -3.26 20.22
C VAL A 294 -36.88 -2.54 21.42
N ASP A 295 -37.81 -1.63 21.15
CA ASP A 295 -38.53 -0.86 22.15
C ASP A 295 -39.28 -1.84 23.08
N PRO A 296 -38.91 -1.96 24.37
CA PRO A 296 -39.50 -2.96 25.27
C PRO A 296 -40.94 -2.64 25.70
N ALA A 297 -41.61 -1.66 25.07
CA ALA A 297 -42.88 -1.11 25.51
C ALA A 297 -44.15 -1.81 24.98
N ALA A 298 -44.06 -3.03 24.44
CA ALA A 298 -45.23 -3.78 23.95
C ALA A 298 -45.45 -5.12 24.69
N THR A 299 -45.36 -5.11 26.02
CA THR A 299 -45.94 -6.18 26.85
C THR A 299 -47.00 -5.58 27.76
N THR A 300 -48.28 -5.64 27.39
CA THR A 300 -49.45 -5.75 28.31
C THR A 300 -50.77 -5.65 27.54
N SER A 301 -51.49 -6.76 27.40
CA SER A 301 -52.94 -6.88 27.71
C SER A 301 -53.55 -8.11 27.06
N GLY A 302 -54.12 -9.00 27.88
CA GLY A 302 -55.02 -10.03 27.34
C GLY A 302 -55.19 -11.31 28.16
N ALA A 303 -55.25 -11.26 29.49
CA ALA A 303 -55.79 -12.36 30.28
C ALA A 303 -56.94 -11.84 31.15
N THR A 304 -58.18 -12.24 30.86
CA THR A 304 -59.30 -12.31 31.82
C THR A 304 -60.54 -13.00 31.21
N GLY A 305 -61.13 -13.94 31.97
CA GLY A 305 -62.47 -14.55 31.80
C GLY A 305 -62.41 -16.04 31.40
N SER A 306 -62.53 -17.08 32.25
CA SER A 306 -63.41 -17.41 33.40
C SER A 306 -64.87 -17.76 33.04
N GLY A 307 -65.25 -19.02 33.33
CA GLY A 307 -66.63 -19.58 33.43
C GLY A 307 -67.29 -19.89 32.09
N VAL A 308 -67.83 -21.09 31.80
CA VAL A 308 -68.54 -22.11 32.61
C VAL A 308 -68.26 -23.50 32.02
#